data_AF-A0A0B5KK16-F1
#
_entry.id   AF-A0A0B5KK16-F1
#
_cell.length_a   1.000
_cell.length_b   1.000
_cell.length_c   1.000
_cell.angle_alpha   90.00
_cell.angle_beta   90.00
_cell.angle_gamma   90.00
#
_symmetry.space_group_name_H-M   'P 1'
#
loop_
_entity.id
_entity.type
_entity.pdbx_description
1 polymer ?
#
loop_
_entity_poly.entity_id
_entity_poly.type
_entity_poly.pdbx_seq_one_letter_code
_entity_poly.pdbx_strand_id
1 'polypeptide(L)'
;MERLNIYPYKKRKVKLTTFVVLLAVMLLPPVSFNVYFRYVKEQMVENLENRYAEILNAYSIDLSIDSSRNLAEMSRIEDVLLNQIRTLESKVNSLNSYLEKRKKWEDFSDLFTEIFKKQGRTLSYLSFSPESVILEFYEVSRETQEVLPESFLKDGRINLKLLFEEHLPEGYTMKKYRLEYGVAKK
;
A
#
# COMPACT_ATOMS: atom_id res chain seq x y z
N MET A 1 36.26 -79.42 -66.81
CA MET A 1 35.21 -78.40 -66.61
C MET A 1 34.80 -78.43 -65.15
N GLU A 2 35.35 -77.54 -64.33
CA GLU A 2 34.93 -77.37 -62.95
C GLU A 2 33.91 -76.22 -62.88
N ARG A 3 32.74 -76.49 -62.30
CA ARG A 3 31.72 -75.46 -62.05
C ARG A 3 32.03 -74.81 -60.71
N LEU A 4 32.56 -73.59 -60.75
CA LEU A 4 32.70 -72.74 -59.58
C LEU A 4 31.31 -72.47 -58.98
N ASN A 5 31.08 -72.90 -57.75
CA ASN A 5 29.87 -72.60 -57.01
C ASN A 5 29.97 -71.18 -56.42
N ILE A 6 29.50 -70.19 -57.18
CA ILE A 6 29.55 -68.77 -56.82
C ILE A 6 28.33 -68.41 -55.96
N TYR A 7 28.19 -68.98 -54.77
CA TYR A 7 27.20 -68.47 -53.79
C TYR A 7 27.58 -68.81 -52.34
N PRO A 8 28.50 -68.05 -51.71
CA PRO A 8 28.52 -67.97 -50.26
C PRO A 8 27.43 -66.96 -49.84
N TYR A 9 26.72 -67.23 -48.74
CA TYR A 9 25.67 -66.39 -48.12
C TYR A 9 24.21 -66.59 -48.58
N LYS A 10 23.58 -67.59 -47.96
CA LYS A 10 22.12 -67.65 -47.77
C LYS A 10 21.66 -66.39 -47.01
N LYS A 11 21.01 -65.43 -47.69
CA LYS A 11 20.41 -64.23 -47.06
C LYS A 11 19.42 -64.68 -45.96
N ARG A 12 19.77 -64.49 -44.68
CA ARG A 12 18.85 -64.74 -43.56
C ARG A 12 17.67 -63.77 -43.68
N LYS A 13 16.48 -64.28 -44.01
CA LYS A 13 15.23 -63.52 -43.93
C LYS A 13 14.89 -63.33 -42.44
N VAL A 14 14.81 -62.09 -41.98
CA VAL A 14 14.36 -61.76 -40.62
C VAL A 14 12.90 -62.22 -40.50
N LYS A 15 12.59 -63.05 -39.49
CA LYS A 15 11.21 -63.47 -39.23
C LYS A 15 10.42 -62.25 -38.77
N LEU A 16 9.16 -62.13 -39.20
CA LEU A 16 8.27 -61.01 -38.84
C LEU A 16 8.25 -60.77 -37.31
N THR A 17 8.28 -61.85 -36.53
CA THR A 17 8.36 -61.80 -35.06
C THR A 17 9.61 -61.09 -34.55
N THR A 18 10.78 -61.34 -35.17
CA THR A 18 12.03 -60.66 -34.83
C THR A 18 11.98 -59.17 -35.18
N PHE A 19 11.34 -58.81 -36.30
CA PHE A 19 11.15 -57.42 -36.69
C PHE A 19 10.25 -56.65 -35.71
N VAL A 20 9.12 -57.25 -35.30
CA VAL A 20 8.20 -56.64 -34.32
C VAL A 20 8.88 -56.45 -32.97
N VAL A 21 9.66 -57.43 -32.51
CA VAL A 21 10.43 -57.31 -31.26
C VAL A 21 11.47 -56.19 -31.38
N LEU A 22 12.20 -56.09 -32.49
CA LEU A 22 13.18 -55.02 -32.68
C LEU A 22 12.54 -53.63 -32.70
N LEU A 23 11.36 -53.52 -33.32
CA LEU A 23 10.60 -52.28 -33.40
C LEU A 23 10.08 -51.86 -32.01
N ALA A 24 9.57 -52.80 -31.22
CA ALA A 24 9.20 -52.54 -29.82
C ALA A 24 10.39 -52.09 -28.98
N VAL A 25 11.56 -52.73 -29.15
CA VAL A 25 12.80 -52.35 -28.45
C VAL A 25 13.31 -50.98 -28.89
N MET A 26 13.13 -50.60 -30.16
CA MET A 26 13.48 -49.25 -30.64
C MET A 26 12.54 -48.16 -30.16
N LEU A 27 11.27 -48.47 -29.91
CA LEU A 27 10.28 -47.51 -29.37
C LEU A 27 10.32 -47.39 -27.84
N LEU A 28 10.91 -48.36 -27.13
CA LEU A 28 11.04 -48.34 -25.67
C LEU A 28 11.79 -47.10 -25.13
N PRO A 29 12.95 -46.69 -25.70
CA PRO A 29 13.65 -45.48 -25.26
C PRO A 29 12.81 -44.20 -25.38
N PRO A 30 12.27 -43.80 -26.56
CA PRO A 30 11.53 -42.55 -26.67
C PRO A 30 10.25 -42.52 -25.83
N VAL A 31 9.56 -43.65 -25.68
CA VAL A 31 8.38 -43.74 -24.81
C VAL A 31 8.77 -43.59 -23.34
N SER A 32 9.82 -44.29 -22.90
CA SER A 32 10.34 -44.19 -21.54
C SER A 32 10.80 -42.77 -21.21
N PHE A 33 11.48 -42.09 -22.13
CA PHE A 33 11.90 -40.70 -21.96
C PHE A 33 10.70 -39.75 -21.85
N ASN A 34 9.66 -39.92 -22.66
CA ASN A 34 8.44 -39.10 -22.56
C ASN A 34 7.72 -39.29 -21.22
N VAL A 35 7.57 -40.53 -20.76
CA VAL A 35 6.95 -40.83 -19.47
C VAL A 35 7.78 -40.25 -18.32
N TYR A 36 9.10 -40.44 -18.35
CA TYR A 36 10.00 -39.88 -17.35
C TYR A 36 9.94 -38.35 -17.32
N PHE A 37 9.98 -37.69 -18.48
CA PHE A 37 9.95 -36.22 -18.54
C PHE A 37 8.63 -35.65 -18.03
N ARG A 38 7.51 -36.32 -18.34
CA ARG A 38 6.20 -35.97 -17.79
C ARG A 38 6.17 -36.12 -16.27
N TYR A 39 6.66 -37.24 -15.75
CA TYR A 39 6.73 -37.50 -14.31
C TYR A 39 7.58 -36.45 -13.58
N VAL A 40 8.74 -36.09 -14.15
CA VAL A 40 9.60 -35.04 -13.59
C VAL A 40 8.86 -33.69 -13.54
N LYS A 41 8.10 -33.34 -14.58
CA LYS A 41 7.29 -32.12 -14.57
C LYS A 41 6.19 -32.14 -13.51
N GLU A 42 5.49 -33.27 -13.38
CA GLU A 42 4.47 -33.48 -12.34
C GLU A 42 5.06 -33.31 -10.94
N GLN A 43 6.21 -33.93 -10.67
CA GLN A 43 6.93 -33.75 -9.41
C GLN A 43 7.40 -32.31 -9.16
N MET A 44 7.79 -31.58 -10.20
CA MET A 44 8.17 -30.17 -10.06
C MET A 44 6.97 -29.31 -9.67
N VAL A 45 5.81 -29.52 -10.30
CA VAL A 45 4.56 -28.82 -9.97
C VAL A 45 4.15 -29.11 -8.53
N GLU A 46 4.10 -30.39 -8.14
CA GLU A 46 3.75 -30.80 -6.77
C GLU A 46 4.71 -30.21 -5.71
N ASN A 47 6.01 -30.15 -6.02
CA ASN A 47 6.98 -29.50 -5.13
C ASN A 47 6.75 -27.99 -5.01
N LEU A 48 6.38 -27.32 -6.10
CA LEU A 48 6.06 -25.88 -6.08
C LEU A 48 4.78 -25.62 -5.29
N GLU A 49 3.74 -26.43 -5.50
CA GLU A 49 2.48 -26.38 -4.75
C GLU A 49 2.73 -26.52 -3.26
N ASN A 50 3.54 -27.49 -2.84
CA ASN A 50 3.83 -27.72 -1.43
C ASN A 50 4.70 -26.62 -0.81
N ARG A 51 5.72 -26.13 -1.53
CA ARG A 51 6.65 -25.11 -1.00
C ARG A 51 6.04 -23.73 -0.92
N TYR A 52 5.15 -23.39 -1.84
CA TYR A 52 4.57 -22.06 -1.95
C TYR A 52 3.05 -22.05 -1.74
N ALA A 53 2.51 -23.08 -1.08
CA ALA A 53 1.08 -23.28 -0.85
C ALA A 53 0.37 -22.02 -0.33
N GLU A 54 0.99 -21.31 0.61
CA GLU A 54 0.41 -20.10 1.20
C GLU A 54 0.20 -19.00 0.15
N ILE A 55 1.21 -18.75 -0.69
CA ILE A 55 1.15 -17.72 -1.73
C ILE A 55 0.19 -18.16 -2.85
N LEU A 56 0.30 -19.42 -3.28
CA LEU A 56 -0.56 -19.97 -4.32
C LEU A 56 -2.04 -19.92 -3.91
N ASN A 57 -2.35 -20.27 -2.66
CA ASN A 57 -3.72 -20.17 -2.13
C ASN A 57 -4.18 -18.72 -1.99
N ALA A 58 -3.33 -17.82 -1.48
CA ALA A 58 -3.68 -16.41 -1.29
C ALA A 58 -4.08 -15.71 -2.61
N TYR A 59 -3.45 -16.10 -3.73
CA TYR A 59 -3.73 -15.55 -5.05
C TYR A 59 -4.53 -16.49 -5.96
N SER A 60 -4.98 -17.64 -5.43
CA SER A 60 -5.72 -18.69 -6.15
C SER A 60 -5.04 -19.08 -7.47
N ILE A 61 -3.75 -19.40 -7.38
CA ILE A 61 -2.89 -19.76 -8.50
C ILE A 61 -2.96 -21.27 -8.73
N ASP A 62 -3.38 -21.67 -9.92
CA ASP A 62 -3.45 -23.07 -10.34
C ASP A 62 -2.24 -23.41 -11.22
N LEU A 63 -1.34 -24.24 -10.72
CA LEU A 63 -0.12 -24.63 -11.44
C LEU A 63 -0.41 -25.81 -12.37
N SER A 64 0.13 -25.74 -13.57
CA SER A 64 -0.02 -26.76 -14.59
C SER A 64 1.32 -27.25 -15.12
N ILE A 65 1.34 -28.48 -15.62
CA ILE A 65 2.44 -29.03 -16.42
C ILE A 65 2.62 -28.22 -17.73
N ASP A 66 1.53 -27.58 -18.20
CA ASP A 66 1.54 -26.69 -19.35
C ASP A 66 2.02 -25.29 -18.97
N SER A 67 3.18 -24.90 -19.51
CA SER A 67 3.80 -23.60 -19.28
C SER A 67 2.94 -22.43 -19.78
N SER A 68 2.11 -22.63 -20.81
CA SER A 68 1.27 -21.55 -21.35
C SER A 68 0.18 -21.13 -20.37
N ARG A 69 -0.39 -22.10 -19.64
CA ARG A 69 -1.39 -21.85 -18.60
C ARG A 69 -0.78 -21.13 -17.40
N ASN A 70 0.43 -21.51 -16.99
CA ASN A 70 1.15 -20.83 -15.90
C ASN A 70 1.49 -19.37 -16.24
N LEU A 71 1.87 -19.08 -17.49
CA LEU A 71 2.14 -17.71 -17.93
C LEU A 71 0.88 -16.84 -17.92
N ALA A 72 -0.27 -17.39 -18.32
CA ALA A 72 -1.55 -16.69 -18.26
C ALA A 72 -1.95 -16.36 -16.82
N GLU A 73 -1.81 -17.32 -15.89
CA GLU A 73 -2.03 -17.08 -14.46
C GLU A 73 -1.08 -16.02 -13.91
N MET A 74 0.21 -16.05 -14.29
CA MET A 74 1.19 -15.07 -13.84
C MET A 74 0.84 -13.65 -14.30
N SER A 75 0.41 -13.48 -15.55
CA SER A 75 -0.07 -12.19 -16.06
C SER A 75 -1.33 -11.71 -15.31
N ARG A 76 -2.26 -12.62 -15.00
CA ARG A 76 -3.47 -12.29 -14.24
C ARG A 76 -3.12 -11.77 -12.84
N ILE A 77 -2.17 -12.40 -12.17
CA ILE A 77 -1.74 -12.01 -10.83
C ILE A 77 -1.01 -10.66 -10.86
N GLU A 78 -0.17 -10.44 -11.87
CA GLU A 78 0.51 -9.16 -12.07
C GLU A 78 -0.50 -8.00 -12.16
N ASP A 79 -1.57 -8.16 -12.94
CA ASP A 79 -2.65 -7.17 -13.05
C ASP A 79 -3.36 -6.93 -11.71
N VAL A 80 -3.63 -8.00 -10.95
CA VAL A 80 -4.24 -7.90 -9.61
C VAL A 80 -3.34 -7.13 -8.65
N LEU A 81 -2.04 -7.44 -8.63
CA LEU A 81 -1.06 -6.77 -7.78
C LEU A 81 -0.91 -5.30 -8.16
N LEU A 82 -0.83 -4.98 -9.45
CA LEU A 82 -0.78 -3.60 -9.93
C LEU A 82 -2.03 -2.81 -9.50
N ASN A 83 -3.20 -3.43 -9.56
CA ASN A 83 -4.44 -2.79 -9.11
C ASN A 83 -4.47 -2.57 -7.59
N GLN A 84 -3.97 -3.55 -6.82
CA GLN A 84 -3.83 -3.42 -5.36
C GLN A 84 -2.86 -2.29 -4.99
N ILE A 85 -1.72 -2.19 -5.68
CA ILE A 85 -0.73 -1.11 -5.50
C ILE A 85 -1.38 0.25 -5.76
N ARG A 86 -2.05 0.43 -6.91
CA ARG A 86 -2.75 1.69 -7.26
C ARG A 86 -3.81 2.06 -6.22
N THR A 87 -4.56 1.07 -5.74
CA THR A 87 -5.58 1.28 -4.70
C THR A 87 -4.94 1.72 -3.39
N LEU A 88 -3.81 1.11 -3.02
CA LEU A 88 -3.10 1.46 -1.79
C LEU A 88 -2.47 2.86 -1.87
N GLU A 89 -1.85 3.21 -3.00
CA GLU A 89 -1.34 4.56 -3.26
C GLU A 89 -2.43 5.62 -3.14
N SER A 90 -3.62 5.37 -3.71
CA SER A 90 -4.76 6.27 -3.60
C SER A 90 -5.20 6.47 -2.13
N LYS A 91 -5.25 5.39 -1.35
CA LYS A 91 -5.58 5.44 0.09
C LYS A 91 -4.52 6.19 0.88
N VAL A 92 -3.23 5.95 0.61
CA VAL A 92 -2.12 6.65 1.27
C VAL A 92 -2.15 8.14 0.95
N ASN A 93 -2.37 8.52 -0.30
CA ASN A 93 -2.49 9.91 -0.70
C ASN A 93 -3.68 10.61 -0.02
N SER A 94 -4.82 9.91 0.06
CA SER A 94 -5.99 10.40 0.78
C SER A 94 -5.71 10.60 2.27
N LEU A 95 -5.04 9.64 2.91
CA LEU A 95 -4.66 9.72 4.32
C LEU A 95 -3.66 10.84 4.57
N ASN A 96 -2.64 10.99 3.70
CA ASN A 96 -1.68 12.09 3.78
C ASN A 96 -2.39 13.45 3.65
N SER A 97 -3.33 13.59 2.70
CA SER A 97 -4.11 14.82 2.56
C SER A 97 -4.96 15.13 3.81
N TYR A 98 -5.50 14.10 4.46
CA TYR A 98 -6.25 14.24 5.70
C TYR A 98 -5.34 14.64 6.87
N LEU A 99 -4.17 13.99 6.99
CA LEU A 99 -3.18 14.30 8.01
C LEU A 99 -2.60 15.70 7.82
N GLU A 100 -2.32 16.12 6.59
CA GLU A 100 -1.88 17.48 6.30
C GLU A 100 -2.95 18.50 6.71
N LYS A 101 -4.23 18.25 6.41
CA LYS A 101 -5.34 19.12 6.87
C LYS A 101 -5.43 19.18 8.39
N ARG A 102 -5.26 18.06 9.09
CA ARG A 102 -5.33 18.00 10.55
C ARG A 102 -4.14 18.74 11.18
N LYS A 103 -2.93 18.44 10.73
CA LYS A 103 -1.68 19.08 11.17
C LYS A 103 -1.70 20.58 10.92
N LYS A 104 -2.31 21.02 9.81
CA LYS A 104 -2.50 22.44 9.47
C LYS A 104 -3.26 23.23 10.54
N TRP A 105 -4.13 22.57 11.31
CA TRP A 105 -5.00 23.19 12.32
C TRP A 105 -4.74 22.72 13.75
N GLU A 106 -3.81 21.79 13.95
CA GLU A 106 -3.45 21.25 15.25
C GLU A 106 -2.91 22.35 16.18
N ASP A 107 -1.96 23.15 15.70
CA ASP A 107 -1.42 24.31 16.42
C ASP A 107 -2.53 25.31 16.84
N PHE A 108 -3.53 25.52 15.98
CA PHE A 108 -4.66 26.40 16.30
C PHE A 108 -5.58 25.78 17.35
N SER A 109 -5.81 24.46 17.30
CA SER A 109 -6.60 23.74 18.30
C SER A 109 -5.97 23.83 19.69
N ASP A 110 -4.64 23.68 19.77
CA ASP A 110 -3.89 23.81 21.01
C ASP A 110 -3.95 25.25 21.55
N LEU A 111 -3.74 26.23 20.67
CA LEU A 111 -3.87 27.65 20.99
C LEU A 111 -5.28 27.98 21.53
N PHE A 112 -6.32 27.51 20.85
CA PHE A 112 -7.72 27.73 21.24
C PHE A 112 -7.98 27.14 22.63
N THR A 113 -7.50 25.92 22.88
CA THR A 113 -7.66 25.25 24.17
C THR A 113 -6.95 26.01 25.28
N GLU A 114 -5.72 26.47 25.06
CA GLU A 114 -4.98 27.26 26.05
C GLU A 114 -5.62 28.63 26.34
N ILE A 115 -6.22 29.28 25.33
CA ILE A 115 -6.96 30.53 25.56
C ILE A 115 -8.12 30.31 26.53
N PHE A 116 -8.94 29.28 26.31
CA PHE A 116 -10.17 29.05 27.09
C PHE A 116 -10.01 28.13 28.30
N LYS A 117 -8.80 27.64 28.56
CA LYS A 117 -8.45 26.92 29.80
C LYS A 117 -8.51 27.82 31.04
N LYS A 118 -8.24 29.13 30.89
CA LYS A 118 -8.32 30.11 31.98
C LYS A 118 -9.78 30.52 32.24
N GLN A 119 -10.18 30.51 33.50
CA GLN A 119 -11.50 30.97 33.93
C GLN A 119 -11.65 32.48 33.70
N GLY A 120 -12.87 32.93 33.39
CA GLY A 120 -13.17 34.34 33.14
C GLY A 120 -13.03 34.78 31.68
N ARG A 121 -12.81 33.84 30.75
CA ARG A 121 -12.78 34.11 29.31
C ARG A 121 -14.04 33.61 28.61
N THR A 122 -14.62 34.44 27.76
CA THR A 122 -15.85 34.11 27.01
C THR A 122 -15.67 34.41 25.53
N LEU A 123 -15.93 33.42 24.69
CA LEU A 123 -15.91 33.57 23.24
C LEU A 123 -17.02 34.53 22.81
N SER A 124 -16.68 35.54 22.01
CA SER A 124 -17.62 36.53 21.50
C SER A 124 -17.84 36.43 19.99
N TYR A 125 -16.79 36.05 19.25
CA TYR A 125 -16.86 35.88 17.81
C TYR A 125 -15.87 34.81 17.35
N LEU A 126 -16.30 34.00 16.39
CA LEU A 126 -15.45 33.03 15.72
C LEU A 126 -15.81 33.05 14.23
N SER A 127 -14.81 33.35 13.39
CA SER A 127 -14.90 33.17 11.94
C SER A 127 -13.77 32.28 11.49
N PHE A 128 -14.15 31.21 10.79
CA PHE A 128 -13.23 30.18 10.30
C PHE A 128 -13.22 30.19 8.78
N SER A 129 -12.01 30.28 8.20
CA SER A 129 -11.78 30.12 6.78
C SER A 129 -10.63 29.14 6.52
N PRO A 130 -10.50 28.58 5.30
CA PRO A 130 -9.39 27.67 4.98
C PRO A 130 -7.98 28.28 5.11
N GLU A 131 -7.88 29.60 5.13
CA GLU A 131 -6.62 30.35 5.16
C GLU A 131 -6.36 31.04 6.50
N SER A 132 -7.41 31.34 7.27
CA SER A 132 -7.29 32.07 8.52
C SER A 132 -8.46 31.82 9.46
N VAL A 133 -8.21 32.04 10.76
CA VAL A 133 -9.23 32.08 11.80
C VAL A 133 -9.18 33.41 12.51
N ILE A 134 -10.34 34.00 12.72
CA ILE A 134 -10.51 35.20 13.53
C ILE A 134 -11.32 34.81 14.75
N LEU A 135 -10.72 35.01 15.92
CA LEU A 135 -11.30 34.75 17.22
C LEU A 135 -11.40 36.08 17.96
N GLU A 136 -12.57 36.42 18.51
CA GLU A 136 -12.68 37.50 19.48
C GLU A 136 -13.24 36.95 20.79
N PHE A 137 -12.63 37.33 21.90
CA PHE A 137 -13.05 36.87 23.22
C PHE A 137 -12.90 37.98 24.26
N TYR A 138 -13.77 37.91 25.27
CA TYR A 138 -13.69 38.74 26.45
C TYR A 138 -12.86 38.03 27.52
N GLU A 139 -12.09 38.79 28.28
CA GLU A 139 -11.48 38.38 29.54
C GLU A 139 -12.00 39.30 30.64
N VAL A 140 -12.48 38.71 31.74
CA VAL A 140 -12.88 39.41 32.95
C VAL A 140 -12.02 38.90 34.09
N SER A 141 -11.17 39.77 34.63
CA SER A 141 -10.20 39.41 35.68
C SER A 141 -9.98 40.57 36.65
N ARG A 142 -9.65 40.26 37.91
CA ARG A 142 -9.23 41.28 38.92
C ARG A 142 -7.74 41.61 38.83
N GLU A 143 -6.95 40.68 38.33
CA GLU A 143 -5.50 40.79 38.17
C GLU A 143 -5.15 40.55 36.70
N THR A 144 -4.09 41.22 36.22
CA THR A 144 -3.60 41.04 34.85
C THR A 144 -3.18 39.60 34.63
N GLN A 145 -3.97 38.84 33.87
CA GLN A 145 -3.59 37.50 33.46
C GLN A 145 -2.75 37.54 32.21
N GLU A 146 -1.76 36.64 32.12
CA GLU A 146 -1.03 36.41 30.87
C GLU A 146 -2.02 35.95 29.78
N VAL A 147 -2.11 36.72 28.70
CA VAL A 147 -3.12 36.49 27.65
C VAL A 147 -2.82 35.19 26.90
N LEU A 148 -1.56 35.00 26.52
CA LEU A 148 -1.02 33.83 25.83
C LEU A 148 0.41 33.55 26.33
N PRO A 149 0.82 32.27 26.40
CA PRO A 149 2.21 31.91 26.64
C PRO A 149 3.17 32.54 25.61
N GLU A 150 4.38 32.92 26.05
CA GLU A 150 5.42 33.48 25.15
C GLU A 150 5.70 32.63 23.91
N SER A 151 5.55 31.30 24.00
CA SER A 151 5.76 30.38 22.88
C SER A 151 4.82 30.67 21.71
N PHE A 152 3.57 31.07 21.99
CA PHE A 152 2.59 31.43 20.97
C PHE A 152 2.77 32.85 20.47
N LEU A 153 3.24 33.77 21.34
CA LEU A 153 3.51 35.16 20.92
C LEU A 153 4.69 35.28 19.95
N LYS A 154 5.59 34.28 19.92
CA LYS A 154 6.71 34.19 18.96
C LYS A 154 6.29 33.60 17.61
N ASP A 155 5.08 33.07 17.49
CA ASP A 155 4.59 32.53 16.22
C ASP A 155 4.08 33.67 15.33
N GLY A 156 4.79 33.93 14.23
CA GLY A 156 4.44 34.96 13.26
C GLY A 156 3.09 34.75 12.56
N ARG A 157 2.43 33.59 12.77
CA ARG A 157 1.06 33.32 12.33
C ARG A 157 -0.01 33.96 13.20
N ILE A 158 0.34 34.40 14.41
CA ILE A 158 -0.61 34.88 15.42
C ILE A 158 -0.51 36.40 15.51
N ASN A 159 -1.65 37.08 15.30
CA ASN A 159 -1.79 38.51 15.53
C ASN A 159 -2.86 38.75 16.60
N LEU A 160 -2.41 39.07 17.81
CA LEU A 160 -3.29 39.39 18.93
C LEU A 160 -3.39 40.90 19.10
N LYS A 161 -4.62 41.41 19.11
CA LYS A 161 -4.94 42.83 19.32
C LYS A 161 -5.91 42.98 20.48
N LEU A 162 -5.61 43.90 21.39
CA LEU A 162 -6.58 44.37 22.38
C LEU A 162 -7.53 45.35 21.67
N LEU A 163 -8.82 45.01 21.60
CA LEU A 163 -9.84 45.86 21.00
C LEU A 163 -10.31 46.95 21.97
N PHE A 164 -10.49 46.60 23.25
CA PHE A 164 -10.79 47.57 24.30
C PHE A 164 -10.49 47.01 25.69
N GLU A 165 -10.40 47.92 26.65
CA GLU A 165 -10.27 47.66 28.08
C GLU A 165 -11.21 48.59 28.85
N GLU A 166 -12.00 48.03 29.75
CA GLU A 166 -12.98 48.74 30.57
C GLU A 166 -12.85 48.32 32.04
N HIS A 167 -12.88 49.29 32.94
CA HIS A 167 -12.83 49.03 34.37
C HIS A 167 -14.25 48.84 34.90
N LEU A 168 -14.52 47.67 35.46
CA LEU A 168 -15.80 47.29 36.04
C LEU A 168 -15.83 47.59 37.56
N PRO A 169 -17.02 47.63 38.17
CA PRO A 169 -17.17 47.72 39.63
C PRO A 169 -16.42 46.60 40.36
N GLU A 170 -16.12 46.81 41.65
CA GLU A 170 -15.44 45.83 42.51
C GLU A 170 -14.00 45.45 42.09
N GLY A 171 -13.36 46.30 41.29
CA GLY A 171 -11.95 46.13 40.90
C GLY A 171 -11.71 45.09 39.80
N TYR A 172 -12.73 44.77 39.02
CA TYR A 172 -12.58 43.93 37.83
C TYR A 172 -12.20 44.77 36.60
N THR A 173 -11.48 44.16 35.67
CA THR A 173 -11.20 44.71 34.34
C THR A 173 -11.76 43.78 33.28
N MET A 174 -12.52 44.33 32.34
CA MET A 174 -12.98 43.64 31.15
C MET A 174 -12.10 44.04 29.96
N LYS A 175 -11.52 43.05 29.30
CA LYS A 175 -10.71 43.24 28.09
C LYS A 175 -11.34 42.46 26.95
N LYS A 176 -11.41 43.06 25.76
CA LYS A 176 -11.76 42.33 24.54
C LYS A 176 -10.55 42.16 23.67
N TYR A 177 -10.26 40.92 23.31
CA TYR A 177 -9.17 40.57 22.41
C TYR A 177 -9.71 40.13 21.06
N ARG A 178 -8.94 40.43 20.01
CA ARG A 178 -9.08 39.87 18.67
C ARG A 178 -7.79 39.17 18.31
N LEU A 179 -7.88 37.88 18.03
CA LEU A 179 -6.79 37.04 17.58
C LEU A 179 -7.04 36.63 16.14
N GLU A 180 -6.09 36.93 15.28
CA GLU A 180 -6.06 36.48 13.90
C GLU A 180 -4.96 35.42 13.78
N TYR A 181 -5.36 34.20 13.42
CA TYR A 181 -4.47 33.09 13.14
C TYR A 181 -4.41 32.89 11.63
N GLY A 182 -3.26 33.20 11.01
CA GLY A 182 -3.02 32.94 9.60
C GLY A 182 -2.38 31.57 9.42
N VAL A 183 -2.92 30.73 8.54
CA VAL A 183 -2.24 29.46 8.27
C VAL A 183 -1.13 29.68 7.26
N ALA A 184 0.06 29.15 7.54
CA ALA A 184 1.19 29.23 6.61
C ALA A 184 0.76 28.71 5.22
N LYS A 185 0.87 29.58 4.21
CA LYS A 185 0.82 29.17 2.81
C LYS A 185 2.13 28.43 2.53
N LYS A 186 2.04 27.12 2.24
CA LYS A 186 3.14 26.38 1.61
C LYS A 186 3.46 27.03 0.27
#